data_AF-A0A662QK94-F1
#
_entry.id   AF-A0A662QK94-F1
#
_cell.length_a   1.000
_cell.length_b   1.000
_cell.length_c   1.000
_cell.angle_alpha   90.00
_cell.angle_beta   90.00
_cell.angle_gamma   90.00
#
_symmetry.space_group_name_H-M   'P 1'
#
loop_
_entity.id
_entity.type
_entity.pdbx_description
1 polymer ?
#
loop_
_entity_poly.entity_id
_entity_poly.type
_entity_poly.pdbx_seq_one_letter_code
_entity_poly.pdbx_strand_id
1 'polypeptide(L)'
;MRFRPIAKPLICKPVADRLLGARSRGLRRIAISLDLGRSFVEAELDEQGIVCGDLKLGWSLVELASERGRDIYAIEGGGLAPLSIRSDHFYKLVLVRWGRPPTLEIDGIHMHRVLEVTPDVDARLKVGLLGDLRCRRVLDVCTGLGYTAIAALRRGACGITTIEKDENVISLARLNPWSRELADERIDLRIGDAFKLLDDYREEFDAAIHDPPRPSLAGELYGLEFYL
;
A
#
# COMPACT_ATOMS: atom_id res chain seq x y z
N MET A 1 6.45 -9.09 15.55
CA MET A 1 7.30 -8.01 15.00
C MET A 1 6.41 -6.81 14.76
N ARG A 2 6.79 -5.58 15.19
CA ARG A 2 5.93 -4.40 14.96
C ARG A 2 6.15 -3.85 13.55
N PHE A 3 5.06 -3.53 12.84
CA PHE A 3 5.15 -2.89 11.52
C PHE A 3 5.87 -1.55 11.63
N ARG A 4 6.84 -1.31 10.73
CA ARG A 4 7.63 -0.07 10.68
C ARG A 4 7.61 0.49 9.26
N PRO A 5 6.86 1.58 9.02
CA PRO A 5 6.87 2.24 7.72
C PRO A 5 8.28 2.73 7.38
N ILE A 6 8.60 2.69 6.10
CA ILE A 6 9.83 3.23 5.54
C ILE A 6 9.43 4.42 4.68
N ALA A 7 9.79 5.62 5.14
CA ALA A 7 9.55 6.84 4.38
C ALA A 7 10.62 6.98 3.29
N LYS A 8 10.24 6.72 2.04
CA LYS A 8 11.03 7.09 0.85
C LYS A 8 10.22 8.06 -0.01
N PRO A 9 10.86 9.08 -0.62
CA PRO A 9 10.21 9.90 -1.62
C PRO A 9 9.89 9.05 -2.86
N LEU A 10 8.65 9.14 -3.33
CA LEU A 10 8.13 8.36 -4.45
C LEU A 10 7.79 9.24 -5.64
N ILE A 11 8.01 8.73 -6.85
CA ILE A 11 7.56 9.34 -8.09
C ILE A 11 6.81 8.32 -8.95
N CYS A 12 5.78 8.82 -9.64
CA CYS A 12 4.99 8.08 -10.61
C CYS A 12 4.51 9.05 -11.70
N LYS A 13 3.91 8.52 -12.77
CA LYS A 13 3.54 9.29 -13.96
C LYS A 13 2.83 10.63 -13.67
N PRO A 14 1.77 10.72 -12.83
CA PRO A 14 1.10 11.99 -12.58
C PRO A 14 2.01 13.10 -12.02
N VAL A 15 3.00 12.73 -11.19
CA VAL A 15 3.98 13.67 -10.65
C VAL A 15 4.99 14.06 -11.72
N ALA A 16 5.50 13.08 -12.46
CA ALA A 16 6.42 13.30 -13.56
C ALA A 16 5.82 14.23 -14.64
N ASP A 17 4.60 13.94 -15.08
CA ASP A 17 3.88 14.76 -16.07
C ASP A 17 3.70 16.20 -15.57
N ARG A 18 3.38 16.36 -14.28
CA ARG A 18 3.24 17.69 -13.65
C ARG A 18 4.56 18.46 -13.65
N LEU A 19 5.66 17.79 -13.36
CA LEU A 19 7.01 18.37 -13.37
C LEU A 19 7.44 18.78 -14.79
N LEU A 20 7.26 17.89 -15.76
CA LEU A 20 7.58 18.18 -17.17
C LEU A 20 6.74 19.33 -17.72
N GLY A 21 5.45 19.38 -17.36
CA GLY A 21 4.59 20.50 -17.70
C GLY A 21 4.99 21.81 -17.01
N ALA A 22 5.60 21.77 -15.83
CA ALA A 22 6.13 22.96 -15.16
C ALA A 22 7.42 23.47 -15.84
N ARG A 23 8.31 22.54 -16.19
CA ARG A 23 9.54 22.81 -16.94
C ARG A 23 9.24 23.49 -18.28
N SER A 24 8.27 22.98 -19.05
CA SER A 24 7.91 23.56 -20.35
C SER A 24 7.34 24.97 -20.27
N ARG A 25 6.79 25.36 -19.11
CA ARG A 25 6.29 26.71 -18.82
C ARG A 25 7.36 27.63 -18.20
N GLY A 26 8.59 27.16 -18.02
CA GLY A 26 9.67 27.93 -17.40
C GLY A 26 9.43 28.24 -15.91
N LEU A 27 8.60 27.45 -15.22
CA LEU A 27 8.39 27.63 -13.79
C LEU A 27 9.64 27.23 -13.01
N ARG A 28 10.02 28.04 -12.02
CA ARG A 28 11.14 27.75 -11.11
C ARG A 28 10.74 26.97 -9.87
N ARG A 29 9.44 26.94 -9.54
CA ARG A 29 8.90 26.25 -8.38
C ARG A 29 7.55 25.62 -8.69
N ILE A 30 7.27 24.47 -8.07
CA ILE A 30 5.96 23.83 -8.13
C ILE A 30 5.69 22.96 -6.91
N ALA A 31 4.44 22.92 -6.46
CA ALA A 31 3.98 21.94 -5.47
C ALA A 31 3.82 20.55 -6.12
N ILE A 32 4.53 19.55 -5.58
CA ILE A 32 4.44 18.14 -5.96
C ILE A 32 4.15 17.25 -4.74
N SER A 33 3.74 16.02 -4.99
CA SER A 33 3.60 15.00 -3.95
C SER A 33 4.66 13.93 -4.14
N LEU A 34 5.34 13.55 -3.06
CA LEU A 34 6.31 12.45 -3.04
C LEU A 34 5.82 11.24 -2.22
N ASP A 35 4.53 11.17 -1.93
CA ASP A 35 3.93 10.11 -1.11
C ASP A 35 2.56 9.65 -1.65
N LEU A 36 2.45 9.61 -2.98
CA LEU A 36 1.26 9.14 -3.72
C LEU A 36 -0.01 9.96 -3.44
N GLY A 37 0.17 11.26 -3.24
CA GLY A 37 -0.89 12.27 -3.11
C GLY A 37 -1.40 12.44 -1.69
N ARG A 38 -0.66 11.99 -0.67
CA ARG A 38 -1.03 12.18 0.74
C ARG A 38 -0.63 13.57 1.25
N SER A 39 0.48 14.11 0.78
CA SER A 39 0.95 15.45 1.12
C SER A 39 1.61 16.13 -0.08
N PHE A 40 1.74 17.45 -0.01
CA PHE A 40 2.39 18.24 -1.04
C PHE A 40 3.55 19.04 -0.44
N VAL A 41 4.63 19.12 -1.19
CA VAL A 41 5.86 19.85 -0.87
C VAL A 41 6.22 20.74 -2.05
N GLU A 42 6.84 21.88 -1.78
CA GLU A 42 7.39 22.75 -2.83
C GLU A 42 8.72 22.18 -3.32
N ALA A 43 8.87 22.03 -4.64
CA ALA A 43 10.11 21.66 -5.30
C ALA A 43 10.60 22.82 -6.16
N GLU A 44 11.91 23.02 -6.19
CA GLU A 44 12.59 23.94 -7.08
C GLU A 44 13.01 23.23 -8.37
N LEU A 45 12.97 23.95 -9.49
CA LEU A 45 13.28 23.44 -10.82
C LEU A 45 14.43 24.24 -11.40
N ASP A 46 15.42 23.54 -11.95
CA ASP A 46 16.55 24.13 -12.65
C ASP A 46 16.82 23.41 -13.98
N GLU A 47 17.95 23.72 -14.63
CA GLU A 47 18.35 23.11 -15.89
C GLU A 47 18.68 21.62 -15.77
N GLN A 48 19.09 21.16 -14.58
CA GLN A 48 19.54 19.80 -14.32
C GLN A 48 18.38 18.89 -13.89
N GLY A 49 17.39 19.41 -13.18
CA GLY A 49 16.26 18.62 -12.69
C GLY A 49 15.39 19.31 -11.66
N ILE A 50 14.99 18.53 -10.66
CA ILE A 50 14.23 18.97 -9.50
C ILE A 50 15.06 18.87 -8.22
N VAL A 51 14.86 19.82 -7.32
CA VAL A 51 15.43 19.83 -5.97
C VAL A 51 14.30 20.00 -4.94
N CYS A 52 14.26 19.15 -3.93
CA CYS A 52 13.27 19.21 -2.85
C CYS A 52 13.90 18.77 -1.53
N GLY A 53 14.36 19.73 -0.71
CA GLY A 53 15.22 19.42 0.44
C GLY A 53 16.51 18.75 -0.04
N ASP A 54 16.84 17.59 0.52
CA ASP A 54 18.02 16.80 0.12
C ASP A 54 17.80 15.98 -1.17
N LEU A 55 16.56 15.89 -1.65
CA LEU A 55 16.25 15.15 -2.88
C LEU A 55 16.71 15.95 -4.10
N LYS A 56 17.45 15.26 -4.97
CA LYS A 56 17.80 15.73 -6.32
C LYS A 56 17.44 14.64 -7.33
N LEU A 57 16.74 15.02 -8.40
CA LEU A 57 16.36 14.08 -9.46
C LEU A 57 16.48 14.75 -10.82
N GLY A 58 17.30 14.17 -11.70
CA GLY A 58 17.55 14.70 -13.04
C GLY A 58 16.35 14.54 -13.99
N TRP A 59 16.26 15.44 -14.97
CA TRP A 59 15.15 15.44 -15.93
C TRP A 59 14.95 14.12 -16.69
N SER A 60 16.04 13.42 -17.04
CA SER A 60 15.97 12.11 -17.72
C SER A 60 15.23 11.05 -16.92
N LEU A 61 15.35 11.07 -15.59
CA LEU A 61 14.62 10.15 -14.70
C LEU A 61 13.16 10.56 -14.54
N VAL A 62 12.88 11.87 -14.53
CA VAL A 62 11.49 12.37 -14.56
C VAL A 62 10.80 11.93 -15.86
N GLU A 63 11.48 12.03 -17.01
CA GLU A 63 10.99 11.54 -18.31
C GLU A 63 10.73 10.03 -18.27
N LEU A 64 11.64 9.23 -17.72
CA LEU A 64 11.44 7.78 -17.53
C LEU A 64 10.19 7.47 -16.69
N ALA A 65 9.97 8.21 -15.60
CA ALA A 65 8.79 8.02 -14.76
C ALA A 65 7.48 8.44 -15.47
N SER A 66 7.54 9.41 -16.39
CA SER A 66 6.40 9.85 -17.21
C SER A 66 5.96 8.78 -18.23
N GLU A 67 6.88 8.00 -18.77
CA GLU A 67 6.57 6.94 -19.75
C GLU A 67 5.91 5.71 -19.12
N ARG A 68 6.08 5.50 -17.81
CA ARG A 68 5.67 4.28 -17.10
C ARG A 68 4.38 4.50 -16.30
N GLY A 69 3.24 4.44 -17.00
CA GLY A 69 1.95 4.89 -16.46
C GLY A 69 1.44 4.22 -15.18
N ARG A 70 1.82 2.97 -14.91
CA ARG A 70 1.36 2.19 -13.75
C ARG A 70 2.42 2.05 -12.66
N ASP A 71 3.64 2.45 -12.93
CA ASP A 71 4.78 2.13 -12.09
C ASP A 71 4.98 3.20 -11.01
N ILE A 72 5.45 2.75 -9.86
CA ILE A 72 5.81 3.61 -8.74
C ILE A 72 7.27 3.35 -8.44
N TYR A 73 8.05 4.42 -8.35
CA TYR A 73 9.47 4.38 -8.08
C TYR A 73 9.76 5.07 -6.76
N ALA A 74 10.61 4.46 -5.93
CA ALA A 74 11.34 5.17 -4.90
C ALA A 74 12.50 5.95 -5.53
N ILE A 75 12.70 7.18 -5.07
CA ILE A 75 13.88 7.99 -5.41
C ILE A 75 14.94 7.70 -4.35
N GLU A 76 16.07 7.12 -4.77
CA GLU A 76 17.17 6.76 -3.87
C GLU A 76 18.51 6.88 -4.59
N GLY A 77 19.50 7.48 -3.92
CA GLY A 77 20.85 7.63 -4.48
C GLY A 77 20.91 8.41 -5.79
N GLY A 78 19.93 9.29 -6.05
CA GLY A 78 19.79 10.01 -7.33
C GLY A 78 19.24 9.16 -8.48
N GLY A 79 18.75 7.95 -8.21
CA GLY A 79 18.13 7.04 -9.19
C GLY A 79 16.67 6.72 -8.87
N LEU A 80 16.08 5.89 -9.73
CA LEU A 80 14.72 5.36 -9.58
C LEU A 80 14.76 3.86 -9.33
N ALA A 81 14.29 3.43 -8.16
CA ALA A 81 14.11 2.02 -7.83
C ALA A 81 12.62 1.67 -7.90
N PRO A 82 12.19 0.72 -8.76
CA PRO A 82 10.78 0.32 -8.81
C PRO A 82 10.35 -0.29 -7.47
N LEU A 83 9.13 0.01 -7.03
CA LEU A 83 8.53 -0.64 -5.86
C LEU A 83 8.06 -2.05 -6.22
N SER A 84 9.03 -2.94 -6.44
CA SER A 84 8.83 -4.35 -6.77
C SER A 84 9.83 -5.24 -6.07
N ILE A 85 9.45 -6.49 -5.82
CA ILE A 85 10.31 -7.54 -5.27
C ILE A 85 10.24 -8.73 -6.20
N ARG A 86 11.40 -9.33 -6.50
CA ARG A 86 11.49 -10.58 -7.25
C ARG A 86 12.07 -11.65 -6.33
N SER A 87 11.26 -12.63 -5.99
CA SER A 87 11.63 -13.83 -5.24
C SER A 87 11.07 -15.04 -5.99
N ASP A 88 10.32 -15.92 -5.31
CA ASP A 88 9.61 -17.04 -5.95
C ASP A 88 8.49 -16.54 -6.88
N HIS A 89 7.91 -15.38 -6.55
CA HIS A 89 6.97 -14.65 -7.38
C HIS A 89 7.48 -13.23 -7.67
N PHE A 90 6.80 -12.53 -8.59
CA PHE A 90 7.05 -11.13 -8.86
C PHE A 90 5.97 -10.23 -8.24
N TYR A 91 6.38 -9.43 -7.26
CA TYR A 91 5.52 -8.52 -6.50
C TYR A 91 5.74 -7.09 -6.96
N LYS A 92 4.67 -6.31 -7.11
CA LYS A 92 4.77 -4.90 -7.52
C LYS A 92 3.66 -4.04 -6.93
N LEU A 93 4.00 -2.85 -6.45
CA LEU A 93 3.01 -1.80 -6.20
C LEU A 93 2.67 -1.08 -7.49
N VAL A 94 1.37 -1.01 -7.79
CA VAL A 94 0.85 -0.46 -9.03
C VAL A 94 -0.09 0.69 -8.76
N LEU A 95 0.14 1.80 -9.45
CA LEU A 95 -0.73 2.98 -9.40
C LEU A 95 -2.08 2.66 -10.07
N VAL A 96 -3.16 2.79 -9.30
CA VAL A 96 -4.54 2.61 -9.80
C VAL A 96 -5.15 3.97 -10.15
N ARG A 97 -5.08 4.91 -9.21
CA ARG A 97 -5.62 6.26 -9.36
C ARG A 97 -4.75 7.24 -8.56
N TRP A 98 -4.48 8.40 -9.12
CA TRP A 98 -3.74 9.46 -8.43
C TRP A 98 -4.44 9.89 -7.14
N GLY A 99 -3.67 10.10 -6.07
CA GLY A 99 -4.20 10.50 -4.75
C GLY A 99 -4.99 9.41 -4.02
N ARG A 100 -4.82 8.14 -4.43
CA ARG A 100 -5.47 6.96 -3.84
C ARG A 100 -4.44 5.85 -3.64
N PRO A 101 -4.68 4.90 -2.72
CA PRO A 101 -3.77 3.79 -2.50
C PRO A 101 -3.47 3.01 -3.79
N PRO A 102 -2.21 2.56 -3.97
CA PRO A 102 -1.87 1.60 -5.01
C PRO A 102 -2.48 0.23 -4.73
N THR A 103 -2.51 -0.63 -5.75
CA THR A 103 -2.75 -2.07 -5.56
C THR A 103 -1.42 -2.82 -5.51
N LEU A 104 -1.44 -4.00 -4.89
CA LEU A 104 -0.45 -5.03 -5.10
C LEU A 104 -0.79 -5.84 -6.36
N GLU A 105 0.22 -6.11 -7.18
CA GLU A 105 0.22 -7.18 -8.18
C GLU A 105 1.18 -8.29 -7.74
N ILE A 106 0.76 -9.54 -7.89
CA ILE A 106 1.60 -10.74 -7.77
C ILE A 106 1.49 -11.51 -9.08
N ASP A 107 2.61 -11.72 -9.77
CA ASP A 107 2.68 -12.35 -11.10
C ASP A 107 1.71 -11.70 -12.13
N GLY A 108 1.54 -10.38 -12.03
CA GLY A 108 0.66 -9.61 -12.90
C GLY A 108 -0.84 -9.70 -12.56
N ILE A 109 -1.21 -10.40 -11.49
CA ILE A 109 -2.59 -10.48 -11.00
C ILE A 109 -2.80 -9.40 -9.94
N HIS A 110 -3.82 -8.56 -10.11
CA HIS A 110 -4.22 -7.60 -9.08
C HIS A 110 -4.79 -8.33 -7.85
N MET A 111 -4.28 -7.99 -6.67
CA MET A 111 -4.74 -8.56 -5.39
C MET A 111 -5.92 -7.80 -4.77
N HIS A 112 -6.18 -6.55 -5.19
CA HIS A 112 -7.33 -5.77 -4.74
C HIS A 112 -8.35 -5.56 -5.86
N ARG A 113 -9.60 -5.27 -5.49
CA ARG A 113 -10.59 -4.79 -6.45
C ARG A 113 -10.21 -3.39 -6.93
N VAL A 114 -9.89 -3.28 -8.21
CA VAL A 114 -9.50 -2.02 -8.87
C VAL A 114 -10.42 -1.64 -10.03
N LEU A 115 -11.36 -2.51 -10.38
CA LEU A 115 -12.40 -2.23 -11.38
C LEU A 115 -13.50 -1.40 -10.70
N GLU A 116 -13.74 -0.20 -11.23
CA GLU A 116 -14.76 0.79 -10.79
C GLU A 116 -14.57 1.36 -9.38
N VAL A 117 -13.65 0.80 -8.60
CA VAL A 117 -13.40 1.17 -7.20
C VAL A 117 -11.90 1.28 -6.94
N THR A 118 -11.53 1.94 -5.83
CA THR A 118 -10.13 2.04 -5.37
C THR A 118 -9.95 1.21 -4.11
N PRO A 119 -8.73 0.69 -3.82
CA PRO A 119 -8.53 -0.23 -2.70
C PRO A 119 -9.02 0.29 -1.35
N ASP A 120 -8.91 1.60 -1.05
CA ASP A 120 -9.44 2.20 0.18
C ASP A 120 -10.97 2.18 0.26
N VAL A 121 -11.65 2.32 -0.88
CA VAL A 121 -13.12 2.29 -0.94
C VAL A 121 -13.59 0.85 -0.79
N ASP A 122 -12.95 -0.09 -1.48
CA ASP A 122 -13.27 -1.51 -1.40
C ASP A 122 -13.12 -2.02 0.04
N ALA A 123 -11.98 -1.73 0.68
CA ALA A 123 -11.76 -2.05 2.10
C ALA A 123 -12.83 -1.43 3.00
N ARG A 124 -13.18 -0.15 2.81
CA ARG A 124 -14.24 0.51 3.59
C ARG A 124 -15.62 -0.11 3.37
N LEU A 125 -15.93 -0.56 2.15
CA LEU A 125 -17.20 -1.26 1.86
C LEU A 125 -17.24 -2.60 2.61
N LYS A 126 -16.19 -3.41 2.53
CA LYS A 126 -16.09 -4.70 3.23
C LYS A 126 -16.23 -4.53 4.75
N VAL A 127 -15.42 -3.64 5.34
CA VAL A 127 -15.47 -3.37 6.79
C VAL A 127 -16.81 -2.78 7.21
N GLY A 128 -17.48 -2.02 6.32
CA GLY A 128 -18.82 -1.50 6.58
C GLY A 128 -19.87 -2.57 6.86
N LEU A 129 -19.69 -3.80 6.34
CA LEU A 129 -20.59 -4.93 6.55
C LEU A 129 -20.51 -5.51 7.98
N LEU A 130 -19.44 -5.19 8.73
CA LEU A 130 -19.25 -5.66 10.11
C LEU A 130 -20.06 -4.86 11.15
N GLY A 131 -20.76 -3.79 10.73
CA GLY A 131 -21.56 -2.96 11.64
C GLY A 131 -20.74 -1.95 12.45
N ASP A 132 -21.05 -1.83 13.75
CA ASP A 132 -20.38 -0.91 14.68
C ASP A 132 -19.12 -1.55 15.26
N LEU A 133 -17.97 -0.93 14.98
CA LEU A 133 -16.66 -1.39 15.42
C LEU A 133 -16.09 -0.59 16.60
N ARG A 134 -16.84 0.36 17.18
CA ARG A 134 -16.37 1.15 18.31
C ARG A 134 -15.94 0.26 19.47
N CYS A 135 -14.66 0.34 19.83
CA CYS A 135 -14.00 -0.48 20.83
C CYS A 135 -14.21 -1.99 20.67
N ARG A 136 -14.27 -2.47 19.43
CA ARG A 136 -14.28 -3.91 19.10
C ARG A 136 -12.88 -4.46 18.83
N ARG A 137 -12.68 -5.74 19.14
CA ARG A 137 -11.55 -6.58 18.73
C ARG A 137 -11.85 -7.19 17.36
N VAL A 138 -11.03 -6.91 16.36
CA VAL A 138 -11.24 -7.34 14.98
C VAL A 138 -10.14 -8.29 14.54
N LEU A 139 -10.50 -9.40 13.92
CA LEU A 139 -9.58 -10.26 13.17
C LEU A 139 -9.63 -9.90 11.68
N ASP A 140 -8.48 -9.68 11.06
CA ASP A 140 -8.30 -9.43 9.62
C ASP A 140 -7.37 -10.48 9.03
N VAL A 141 -7.89 -11.38 8.20
CA VAL A 141 -7.12 -12.46 7.57
C VAL A 141 -6.76 -12.06 6.15
N CYS A 142 -5.48 -12.19 5.80
CA CYS A 142 -4.84 -11.72 4.57
C CYS A 142 -4.65 -10.20 4.55
N THR A 143 -3.76 -9.68 5.41
CA THR A 143 -3.50 -8.24 5.56
C THR A 143 -3.29 -7.53 4.22
N GLY A 144 -2.53 -8.13 3.29
CA GLY A 144 -2.14 -7.49 2.06
C GLY A 144 -1.39 -6.18 2.31
N LEU A 145 -1.88 -5.08 1.74
CA LEU A 145 -1.37 -3.73 2.01
C LEU A 145 -1.99 -3.06 3.25
N GLY A 146 -2.82 -3.77 4.00
CA GLY A 146 -3.38 -3.34 5.29
C GLY A 146 -4.62 -2.45 5.19
N TYR A 147 -5.20 -2.29 4.00
CA TYR A 147 -6.32 -1.35 3.82
C TYR A 147 -7.56 -1.74 4.64
N THR A 148 -7.80 -3.04 4.83
CA THR A 148 -8.91 -3.57 5.64
C THR A 148 -8.67 -3.31 7.12
N ALA A 149 -7.53 -3.72 7.68
CA ALA A 149 -7.13 -3.39 9.06
C ALA A 149 -7.19 -1.87 9.35
N ILE A 150 -6.67 -1.04 8.45
CA ILE A 150 -6.69 0.43 8.59
C ILE A 150 -8.14 0.96 8.52
N ALA A 151 -8.99 0.38 7.68
CA ALA A 151 -10.39 0.76 7.62
C ALA A 151 -11.14 0.38 8.92
N ALA A 152 -10.86 -0.79 9.51
CA ALA A 152 -11.40 -1.19 10.80
C ALA A 152 -10.93 -0.26 11.93
N LEU A 153 -9.65 0.08 11.97
CA LEU A 153 -9.07 1.07 12.88
C LEU A 153 -9.80 2.42 12.80
N ARG A 154 -10.03 2.91 11.57
CA ARG A 154 -10.73 4.19 11.32
C ARG A 154 -12.21 4.15 11.71
N ARG A 155 -12.81 2.96 11.86
CA ARG A 155 -14.18 2.79 12.37
C ARG A 155 -14.26 2.64 13.90
N GLY A 156 -13.12 2.75 14.58
CA GLY A 156 -13.07 2.80 16.04
C GLY A 156 -12.74 1.48 16.73
N ALA A 157 -12.28 0.46 15.99
CA ALA A 157 -11.76 -0.76 16.61
C ALA A 157 -10.64 -0.42 17.60
N CYS A 158 -10.66 -1.07 18.77
CA CYS A 158 -9.65 -0.85 19.82
C CYS A 158 -8.52 -1.89 19.80
N GLY A 159 -8.72 -3.00 19.10
CA GLY A 159 -7.70 -4.01 18.86
C GLY A 159 -7.96 -4.67 17.51
N ILE A 160 -6.93 -4.78 16.69
CA ILE A 160 -6.99 -5.43 15.39
C ILE A 160 -5.84 -6.42 15.32
N THR A 161 -6.15 -7.69 15.20
CA THR A 161 -5.15 -8.70 14.81
C THR A 161 -5.25 -8.88 13.31
N THR A 162 -4.15 -8.69 12.59
CA THR A 162 -4.11 -8.92 11.14
C THR A 162 -3.01 -9.90 10.78
N ILE A 163 -3.30 -10.85 9.88
CA ILE A 163 -2.38 -11.95 9.55
C ILE A 163 -2.04 -11.91 8.06
N GLU A 164 -0.74 -11.88 7.77
CA GLU A 164 -0.19 -11.97 6.40
C GLU A 164 0.78 -13.15 6.30
N LYS A 165 0.61 -13.99 5.29
CA LYS A 165 1.47 -15.16 5.09
C LYS A 165 2.81 -14.77 4.48
N ASP A 166 2.84 -13.73 3.65
CA ASP A 166 4.01 -13.39 2.84
C ASP A 166 4.76 -12.13 3.31
N GLU A 167 6.02 -12.32 3.71
CA GLU A 167 6.93 -11.25 4.13
C GLU A 167 7.25 -10.24 3.01
N ASN A 168 7.18 -10.65 1.74
CA ASN A 168 7.40 -9.75 0.60
C ASN A 168 6.28 -8.71 0.51
N VAL A 169 5.04 -9.13 0.77
CA VAL A 169 3.87 -8.24 0.80
C VAL A 169 4.02 -7.20 1.90
N ILE A 170 4.42 -7.61 3.11
CA ILE A 170 4.70 -6.68 4.21
C ILE A 170 5.88 -5.76 3.89
N SER A 171 6.93 -6.27 3.23
CA SER A 171 8.08 -5.46 2.82
C SER A 171 7.69 -4.34 1.85
N LEU A 172 6.80 -4.62 0.88
CA LEU A 172 6.23 -3.59 0.01
C LEU A 172 5.27 -2.66 0.76
N ALA A 173 4.42 -3.19 1.65
CA ALA A 173 3.52 -2.38 2.47
C ALA A 173 4.30 -1.34 3.30
N ARG A 174 5.48 -1.69 3.82
CA ARG A 174 6.35 -0.74 4.55
C ARG A 174 6.76 0.46 3.70
N LEU A 175 6.95 0.29 2.39
CA LEU A 175 7.28 1.38 1.46
C LEU A 175 6.04 2.16 0.98
N ASN A 176 4.83 1.62 1.17
CA ASN A 176 3.59 2.23 0.75
C ASN A 176 3.13 3.33 1.74
N PRO A 177 3.02 4.61 1.32
CA PRO A 177 2.51 5.68 2.18
C PRO A 177 1.08 5.44 2.67
N TRP A 178 0.28 4.64 1.95
CA TRP A 178 -1.11 4.32 2.31
C TRP A 178 -1.25 3.18 3.31
N SER A 179 -0.14 2.51 3.64
CA SER A 179 -0.08 1.45 4.66
C SER A 179 0.52 1.93 5.98
N ARG A 180 0.91 3.21 6.10
CA ARG A 180 1.61 3.76 7.29
C ARG A 180 0.84 3.53 8.58
N GLU A 181 -0.49 3.59 8.52
CA GLU A 181 -1.36 3.39 9.67
C GLU A 181 -1.34 1.95 10.23
N LEU A 182 -0.76 0.95 9.53
CA LEU A 182 -0.46 -0.38 10.11
C LEU A 182 0.51 -0.31 11.31
N ALA A 183 1.20 0.81 11.51
CA ALA A 183 2.10 1.02 12.66
C ALA A 183 1.37 1.39 13.97
N ASP A 184 0.07 1.66 13.89
CA ASP A 184 -0.78 1.98 15.05
C ASP A 184 -0.66 0.87 16.11
N GLU A 185 -0.57 1.24 17.38
CA GLU A 185 -0.38 0.27 18.46
C GLU A 185 -1.57 -0.66 18.67
N ARG A 186 -2.74 -0.28 18.16
CA ARG A 186 -3.95 -1.10 18.18
C ARG A 186 -3.93 -2.19 17.10
N ILE A 187 -3.00 -2.13 16.15
CA ILE A 187 -2.83 -3.14 15.10
C ILE A 187 -1.68 -4.08 15.46
N ASP A 188 -2.02 -5.34 15.70
CA ASP A 188 -1.09 -6.45 15.87
C ASP A 188 -0.97 -7.23 14.57
N LEU A 189 0.07 -6.90 13.78
CA LEU A 189 0.41 -7.60 12.55
C LEU A 189 1.21 -8.87 12.87
N ARG A 190 0.68 -10.03 12.45
CA ARG A 190 1.35 -11.33 12.51
C ARG A 190 1.72 -11.80 11.12
N ILE A 191 2.95 -12.29 11.01
CA ILE A 191 3.46 -12.94 9.80
C ILE A 191 3.32 -14.44 10.00
N GLY A 192 2.62 -15.10 9.09
CA GLY A 192 2.51 -16.56 9.04
C GLY A 192 1.20 -17.03 8.43
N ASP A 193 1.07 -18.34 8.37
CA ASP A 193 -0.10 -18.98 7.78
C ASP A 193 -1.31 -18.85 8.71
N ALA A 194 -2.35 -18.13 8.29
CA ALA A 194 -3.57 -17.96 9.08
C ALA A 194 -4.23 -19.29 9.43
N PHE A 195 -4.15 -20.29 8.53
CA PHE A 195 -4.70 -21.62 8.77
C PHE A 195 -4.08 -22.30 10.00
N LYS A 196 -2.81 -22.02 10.29
CA LYS A 196 -2.09 -22.60 11.44
C LYS A 196 -2.05 -21.67 12.64
N LEU A 197 -1.87 -20.37 12.40
CA LEU A 197 -1.73 -19.39 13.46
C LEU A 197 -3.03 -19.21 14.24
N LEU A 198 -4.19 -19.36 13.60
CA LEU A 198 -5.47 -19.20 14.28
C LEU A 198 -5.72 -20.28 15.34
N ASP A 199 -5.16 -21.49 15.19
CA ASP A 199 -5.23 -22.56 16.20
C ASP A 199 -4.59 -22.15 17.54
N ASP A 200 -3.62 -21.23 17.51
CA ASP A 200 -2.94 -20.73 18.71
C ASP A 200 -3.73 -19.63 19.42
N TYR A 201 -4.75 -19.04 18.78
CA TYR A 201 -5.58 -17.99 19.39
C TYR A 201 -6.63 -18.59 20.31
N ARG A 202 -6.55 -18.25 21.59
CA ARG A 202 -7.54 -18.64 22.61
C ARG A 202 -8.55 -17.54 22.94
N GLU A 203 -8.39 -16.38 22.33
CA GLU A 203 -9.24 -15.23 22.59
C GLU A 203 -10.28 -15.06 21.48
N GLU A 204 -11.45 -14.57 21.85
CA GLU A 204 -12.51 -14.27 20.89
C GLU A 204 -12.30 -12.90 20.22
N PHE A 205 -12.79 -12.80 18.98
CA PHE A 205 -12.89 -11.55 18.25
C PHE A 205 -14.35 -11.14 18.14
N ASP A 206 -14.65 -9.85 18.30
CA ASP A 206 -16.00 -9.33 18.15
C ASP A 206 -16.46 -9.33 16.68
N ALA A 207 -15.51 -9.24 15.76
CA ALA A 207 -15.75 -9.30 14.32
C ALA A 207 -14.54 -9.90 13.60
N ALA A 208 -14.79 -10.61 12.50
CA ALA A 208 -13.75 -11.14 11.64
C ALA A 208 -14.00 -10.70 10.19
N ILE A 209 -12.93 -10.35 9.49
CA ILE A 209 -12.93 -10.15 8.05
C ILE A 209 -11.91 -11.08 7.43
N HIS A 210 -12.39 -11.86 6.47
CA HIS A 210 -11.61 -12.85 5.77
C HIS A 210 -11.61 -12.45 4.28
N ASP A 211 -10.50 -11.89 3.82
CA ASP A 211 -10.37 -11.30 2.48
C ASP A 211 -9.24 -11.98 1.68
N PRO A 212 -9.34 -13.30 1.43
CA PRO A 212 -8.25 -14.05 0.84
C PRO A 212 -8.06 -13.72 -0.65
N PRO A 213 -6.87 -14.02 -1.21
CA PRO A 213 -6.67 -14.09 -2.65
C PRO A 213 -7.65 -15.07 -3.30
N ARG A 214 -7.76 -15.03 -4.63
CA ARG A 214 -8.64 -15.94 -5.40
C ARG A 214 -8.40 -17.41 -5.00
N PRO A 215 -9.42 -18.29 -5.08
CA PRO A 215 -9.28 -19.70 -4.69
C PRO A 215 -8.12 -20.46 -5.36
N SER A 216 -7.74 -20.07 -6.58
CA SER A 216 -6.59 -20.66 -7.28
C SER A 216 -5.23 -20.40 -6.60
N LEU A 217 -5.14 -19.41 -5.72
CA LEU A 217 -3.94 -19.01 -5.00
C LEU A 217 -3.98 -19.42 -3.52
N ALA A 218 -5.17 -19.47 -2.91
CA ALA A 218 -5.33 -19.71 -1.47
C ALA A 218 -6.54 -20.62 -1.16
N GLY A 219 -6.64 -21.75 -1.88
CA GLY A 219 -7.81 -22.65 -1.81
C GLY A 219 -8.10 -23.17 -0.40
N GLU A 220 -7.07 -23.38 0.42
CA GLU A 220 -7.17 -23.83 1.82
C GLU A 220 -8.05 -22.90 2.68
N LEU A 221 -8.01 -21.58 2.42
CA LEU A 221 -8.79 -20.60 3.17
C LEU A 221 -10.30 -20.65 2.83
N TYR A 222 -10.68 -21.27 1.72
CA TYR A 222 -12.08 -21.45 1.33
C TYR A 222 -12.69 -22.77 1.82
N GLY A 223 -11.87 -23.67 2.37
CA GLY A 223 -12.33 -24.98 2.85
C GLY A 223 -13.10 -24.88 4.16
N LEU A 224 -14.03 -25.82 4.40
CA LEU A 224 -14.77 -25.91 5.66
C LEU A 224 -13.83 -26.05 6.87
N GLU A 225 -12.72 -26.78 6.70
CA GLU A 225 -11.71 -27.00 7.74
C GLU A 225 -11.16 -25.69 8.32
N PHE A 226 -11.06 -24.62 7.52
CA PHE A 226 -10.60 -23.31 8.00
C PHE A 226 -11.60 -22.64 8.96
N TYR A 227 -12.89 -23.00 8.89
CA TYR A 227 -13.96 -22.37 9.68
C TYR A 227 -14.40 -23.20 10.89
N LEU A 228 -13.84 -24.40 11.07
CA LEU A 228 -14.12 -25.30 12.20
C LEU A 228 -13.15 -25.04 13.35
#